data_AF-A0AA38XXT8-F1
#
_entry.id   AF-A0AA38XXT8-F1
#
_cell.length_a   1.000
_cell.length_b   1.000
_cell.length_c   1.000
_cell.angle_alpha   90.00
_cell.angle_beta   90.00
_cell.angle_gamma   90.00
#
_symmetry.space_group_name_H-M   'P 1'
#
loop_
_entity.id
_entity.type
_entity.pdbx_description
1 polymer ?
#
loop_
_entity_poly.entity_id
_entity_poly.type
_entity_poly.pdbx_seq_one_letter_code
_entity_poly.pdbx_strand_id
1 'polypeptide(L)'
;MAEPSSVVLQSRRPLFSLPVELYDQIITDLNYQDILSFRLTCRFATGVISFPRLKALHQFTKNKLLEDEKTDLEAREVRFAILEQWALAFPYAGRNWNSQDTTANIHTNRVMRASHLNCFACLQKLPRDSFTRTQTMGKRSLGHKDCGRRFCKACGVKKGIWKKGTTIKDDKHTWIVCKACSSFKEADPKHKREGVCSAECLAVVTSATPDRTSTFSEPAQYHPVLLTTVSDAFCNTVSTTRATRCLRCWSINHTEKVADGELGLHLCKYCESIVHHGV
;
A
#
# COMPACT_ATOMS: atom_id res chain seq x y z
N MET A 1 -60.13 -39.40 -7.55
CA MET A 1 -58.95 -40.20 -7.17
C MET A 1 -57.74 -39.52 -7.79
N ALA A 2 -56.95 -38.81 -7.00
CA ALA A 2 -55.78 -38.06 -7.45
C ALA A 2 -54.53 -38.79 -6.98
N GLU A 3 -53.64 -39.13 -7.91
CA GLU A 3 -52.36 -39.77 -7.61
C GLU A 3 -51.46 -38.83 -6.79
N PRO A 4 -50.75 -39.33 -5.77
CA PRO A 4 -49.78 -38.53 -5.04
C PRO A 4 -48.54 -38.33 -5.92
N SER A 5 -48.33 -37.09 -6.36
CA SER A 5 -47.09 -36.66 -7.01
C SER A 5 -45.91 -36.92 -6.08
N SER A 6 -45.11 -37.94 -6.40
CA SER A 6 -43.85 -38.24 -5.74
C SER A 6 -42.85 -37.13 -6.07
N VAL A 7 -42.56 -36.30 -5.06
CA VAL A 7 -41.48 -35.33 -5.13
C VAL A 7 -40.17 -36.10 -5.20
N VAL A 8 -39.59 -36.21 -6.40
CA VAL A 8 -38.25 -36.74 -6.60
C VAL A 8 -37.26 -35.81 -5.90
N LEU A 9 -36.86 -36.19 -4.69
CA LEU A 9 -35.72 -35.59 -3.99
C LEU A 9 -34.48 -35.85 -4.84
N GLN A 10 -34.09 -34.85 -5.65
CA GLN A 10 -32.81 -34.86 -6.36
C GLN A 10 -31.69 -35.05 -5.33
N SER A 11 -31.10 -36.24 -5.32
CA SER A 11 -29.92 -36.56 -4.54
C SER A 11 -28.78 -35.62 -4.96
N ARG A 12 -28.49 -34.63 -4.12
CA ARG A 12 -27.39 -33.70 -4.35
C ARG A 12 -26.08 -34.46 -4.23
N ARG A 13 -25.42 -34.71 -5.36
CA ARG A 13 -24.09 -35.31 -5.36
C ARG A 13 -23.12 -34.37 -4.62
N PRO A 14 -22.30 -34.88 -3.69
CA PRO A 14 -21.32 -34.06 -2.99
C PRO A 14 -20.26 -33.55 -3.98
N LEU A 15 -19.76 -32.33 -3.74
CA LEU A 15 -18.73 -31.68 -4.59
C LEU A 15 -17.52 -32.59 -4.86
N PHE A 16 -17.15 -33.41 -3.86
CA PHE A 16 -15.99 -34.32 -3.93
C PHE A 16 -16.19 -35.56 -4.82
N SER A 17 -17.39 -35.75 -5.38
CA SER A 17 -17.71 -36.86 -6.29
C SER A 17 -17.72 -36.48 -7.78
N LEU A 18 -17.28 -35.26 -8.11
CA LEU A 18 -17.17 -34.81 -9.49
C LEU A 18 -16.00 -35.52 -10.21
N PRO A 19 -16.10 -35.76 -11.53
CA PRO A 19 -14.97 -36.16 -12.36
C PRO A 19 -13.82 -35.14 -12.33
N VAL A 20 -12.59 -35.58 -12.58
CA VAL A 20 -11.38 -34.75 -12.48
C VAL A 20 -11.44 -33.54 -13.42
N GLU A 21 -12.02 -33.73 -14.60
CA GLU A 21 -12.15 -32.74 -15.67
C GLU A 21 -13.02 -31.55 -15.24
N LEU A 22 -14.04 -31.80 -14.42
CA LEU A 22 -14.91 -30.74 -13.90
C LEU A 22 -14.19 -29.90 -12.85
N TYR A 23 -13.26 -30.48 -12.07
CA TYR A 23 -12.45 -29.67 -11.17
C TYR A 23 -11.51 -28.74 -11.93
N ASP A 24 -10.93 -29.20 -13.04
CA ASP A 24 -10.08 -28.34 -13.85
C ASP A 24 -10.83 -27.14 -14.41
N GLN A 25 -12.07 -27.34 -14.85
CA GLN A 25 -12.95 -26.25 -15.27
C GLN A 25 -13.25 -25.30 -14.10
N ILE A 26 -13.75 -25.82 -12.97
CA ILE A 26 -14.06 -25.02 -11.78
C ILE A 26 -12.84 -24.20 -11.33
N ILE A 27 -11.68 -24.83 -11.24
CA ILE A 27 -10.44 -24.17 -10.77
C ILE A 27 -9.98 -23.10 -11.76
N THR A 28 -10.23 -23.25 -13.06
CA THR A 28 -9.82 -22.25 -14.06
C THR A 28 -10.55 -20.91 -13.87
N ASP A 29 -11.78 -20.96 -13.34
CA ASP A 29 -12.60 -19.76 -13.09
C ASP A 29 -12.33 -19.13 -11.71
N LEU A 30 -11.60 -19.81 -10.83
CA LEU A 30 -11.29 -19.30 -9.49
C LEU A 30 -10.06 -18.39 -9.49
N ASN A 31 -10.11 -17.33 -8.67
CA ASN A 31 -8.94 -16.49 -8.47
C ASN A 31 -7.92 -17.15 -7.52
N TYR A 32 -6.74 -16.55 -7.41
CA TYR A 32 -5.66 -17.05 -6.56
C TYR A 32 -6.06 -17.27 -5.10
N GLN A 33 -6.88 -16.39 -4.51
CA GLN A 33 -7.29 -16.48 -3.11
C GLN A 33 -8.30 -17.60 -2.89
N ASP A 34 -9.22 -17.80 -3.82
CA ASP A 34 -10.22 -18.87 -3.74
C ASP A 34 -9.55 -20.23 -3.91
N ILE A 35 -8.60 -20.34 -4.84
CA ILE A 35 -7.78 -21.56 -5.03
C ILE A 35 -6.94 -21.85 -3.78
N LEU A 36 -6.29 -20.83 -3.23
CA LEU A 36 -5.51 -20.99 -2.00
C LEU A 36 -6.41 -21.46 -0.84
N SER A 37 -7.59 -20.86 -0.68
CA SER A 37 -8.55 -21.21 0.36
C SER A 37 -9.10 -22.61 0.17
N PHE A 38 -9.50 -22.97 -1.06
CA PHE A 38 -9.97 -24.31 -1.40
C PHE A 38 -8.91 -25.37 -1.10
N ARG A 39 -7.65 -25.12 -1.47
CA ARG A 39 -6.53 -26.03 -1.18
C ARG A 39 -6.37 -26.31 0.31
N LEU A 40 -6.65 -25.34 1.17
CA LEU A 40 -6.53 -25.46 2.64
C LEU A 40 -7.70 -26.21 3.29
N THR A 41 -8.76 -26.53 2.57
CA THR A 41 -9.95 -27.17 3.15
C THR A 41 -9.74 -28.66 3.47
N CYS A 42 -9.10 -29.42 2.59
CA CYS A 42 -8.92 -30.86 2.77
C CYS A 42 -7.74 -31.43 1.97
N ARG A 43 -7.35 -32.67 2.30
CA ARG A 43 -6.24 -33.38 1.63
C ARG A 43 -6.51 -33.61 0.14
N PHE A 44 -7.75 -33.89 -0.24
CA PHE A 44 -8.14 -34.05 -1.64
C PHE A 44 -7.88 -32.76 -2.44
N ALA A 45 -8.34 -31.61 -1.96
CA ALA A 45 -8.11 -30.31 -2.60
C ALA A 45 -6.61 -29.98 -2.72
N THR A 46 -5.79 -30.40 -1.75
CA THR A 46 -4.33 -30.31 -1.83
C THR A 46 -3.73 -31.17 -2.95
N GLY A 47 -4.33 -32.33 -3.24
CA GLY A 47 -3.93 -33.19 -4.36
C GLY A 47 -4.34 -32.62 -5.73
N VAL A 48 -5.57 -32.09 -5.83
CA VAL A 48 -6.09 -31.49 -7.06
C VAL A 48 -5.31 -30.21 -7.43
N ILE A 49 -5.02 -29.35 -6.45
CA ILE A 49 -4.24 -28.13 -6.68
C ILE A 49 -2.77 -28.37 -6.36
N SER A 50 -2.01 -28.70 -7.40
CA SER A 50 -0.57 -28.87 -7.30
C SER A 50 0.14 -27.56 -6.91
N PHE A 51 1.23 -27.68 -6.15
CA PHE A 51 2.04 -26.53 -5.75
C PHE A 51 2.64 -25.77 -6.95
N PRO A 52 3.13 -26.42 -8.03
CA PRO A 52 3.57 -25.71 -9.24
C PRO A 52 2.46 -24.86 -9.88
N ARG A 53 1.23 -25.37 -9.97
CA ARG A 53 0.07 -24.61 -10.49
C ARG A 53 -0.22 -23.40 -9.62
N LEU A 54 -0.22 -23.56 -8.29
CA LEU A 54 -0.43 -22.46 -7.35
C LEU A 54 0.67 -21.37 -7.48
N LYS A 55 1.93 -21.78 -7.66
CA LYS A 55 3.06 -20.87 -7.86
C LYS A 55 2.95 -20.11 -9.19
N ALA A 56 2.59 -20.81 -10.27
CA ALA A 56 2.36 -20.20 -11.58
C ALA A 56 1.22 -19.17 -11.50
N LEU A 57 0.11 -19.52 -10.85
CA LEU A 57 -1.00 -18.61 -10.65
C LEU A 57 -0.62 -17.40 -9.81
N HIS A 58 0.12 -17.59 -8.71
CA HIS A 58 0.64 -16.47 -7.91
C HIS A 58 1.47 -15.49 -8.75
N GLN A 59 2.38 -16.01 -9.59
CA GLN A 59 3.20 -15.17 -10.46
C GLN A 59 2.37 -14.47 -11.53
N PHE A 60 1.41 -15.19 -12.14
CA PHE A 60 0.49 -14.62 -13.11
C PHE A 60 -0.34 -13.47 -12.51
N THR A 61 -0.98 -13.70 -11.37
CA THR A 61 -1.78 -12.67 -10.69
C THR A 61 -0.89 -11.48 -10.28
N LYS A 62 0.33 -11.72 -9.80
CA LYS A 62 1.29 -10.65 -9.49
C LYS A 62 1.62 -9.80 -10.71
N ASN A 63 1.94 -10.43 -11.84
CA ASN A 63 2.26 -9.73 -13.08
C ASN A 63 1.06 -8.93 -13.59
N LYS A 64 -0.14 -9.52 -13.56
CA LYS A 64 -1.38 -8.84 -13.93
C LYS A 64 -1.61 -7.57 -13.08
N LEU A 65 -1.43 -7.64 -11.76
CA LEU A 65 -1.56 -6.47 -10.88
C LEU A 65 -0.54 -5.38 -11.17
N LEU A 66 0.68 -5.73 -11.59
CA LEU A 66 1.69 -4.75 -11.99
C LEU A 66 1.30 -4.06 -13.30
N GLU A 67 0.79 -4.81 -14.27
CA GLU A 67 0.34 -4.25 -15.55
C GLU A 67 -0.89 -3.37 -15.37
N ASP A 68 -1.90 -3.82 -14.61
CA ASP A 68 -3.09 -3.04 -14.29
C ASP A 68 -2.73 -1.70 -13.61
N GLU A 69 -1.70 -1.70 -12.75
CA GLU A 69 -1.21 -0.48 -12.09
C GLU A 69 -0.48 0.46 -13.04
N LYS A 70 0.28 -0.08 -14.00
CA LYS A 70 0.94 0.70 -15.04
C LYS A 70 -0.10 1.40 -15.92
N THR A 71 -1.10 0.67 -16.40
CA THR A 71 -2.21 1.23 -17.19
C THR A 71 -2.98 2.31 -16.41
N ASP A 72 -3.23 2.09 -15.12
CA ASP A 72 -3.90 3.10 -14.27
C ASP A 72 -3.05 4.36 -14.05
N LEU A 73 -1.71 4.21 -14.00
CA LEU A 73 -0.79 5.35 -13.93
C LEU A 73 -0.80 6.15 -15.24
N GLU A 74 -0.67 5.49 -16.39
CA GLU A 74 -0.73 6.13 -17.71
C GLU A 74 -2.06 6.89 -17.89
N ALA A 75 -3.19 6.29 -17.48
CA ALA A 75 -4.49 6.96 -17.52
C ALA A 75 -4.58 8.17 -16.58
N ARG A 76 -3.86 8.17 -15.46
CA ARG A 76 -3.76 9.33 -14.55
C ARG A 76 -2.90 10.43 -15.16
N GLU A 77 -1.79 10.08 -15.81
CA GLU A 77 -0.91 11.04 -16.49
C GLU A 77 -1.63 11.75 -17.64
N VAL A 78 -2.42 11.04 -18.45
CA VAL A 78 -3.25 11.65 -19.50
C VAL A 78 -4.27 12.63 -18.91
N ARG A 79 -4.98 12.25 -17.84
CA ARG A 79 -5.92 13.15 -17.15
C ARG A 79 -5.22 14.39 -16.59
N PHE A 80 -4.01 14.22 -16.08
CA PHE A 80 -3.20 15.32 -15.57
C PHE A 80 -2.76 16.27 -16.68
N ALA A 81 -2.30 15.75 -17.82
CA ALA A 81 -1.93 16.56 -18.99
C ALA A 81 -3.13 17.38 -19.53
N ILE A 82 -4.32 16.76 -19.59
CA ILE A 82 -5.55 17.48 -19.97
C ILE A 82 -5.82 18.61 -18.95
N LEU A 83 -5.80 18.32 -17.65
CA LEU A 83 -6.00 19.33 -16.61
C LEU A 83 -5.01 20.50 -16.73
N GLU A 84 -3.73 20.19 -16.98
CA GLU A 84 -2.69 21.20 -17.17
C GLU A 84 -2.96 22.09 -18.39
N GLN A 85 -3.37 21.49 -19.51
CA GLN A 85 -3.75 22.23 -20.72
C GLN A 85 -4.95 23.17 -20.47
N TRP A 86 -5.97 22.71 -19.74
CA TRP A 86 -7.10 23.55 -19.34
C TRP A 86 -6.68 24.68 -18.41
N ALA A 87 -5.76 24.42 -17.48
CA ALA A 87 -5.21 25.45 -16.59
C ALA A 87 -4.40 26.52 -17.34
N LEU A 88 -3.74 26.16 -18.45
CA LEU A 88 -3.05 27.11 -19.34
C LEU A 88 -4.03 27.98 -20.13
N ALA A 89 -5.15 27.41 -20.59
CA ALA A 89 -6.18 28.15 -21.35
C ALA A 89 -6.95 29.16 -20.47
N PHE A 90 -7.07 28.90 -19.17
CA PHE A 90 -7.80 29.75 -18.23
C PHE A 90 -6.97 30.10 -16.98
N PRO A 91 -5.90 30.88 -17.10
CA PRO A 91 -4.92 31.10 -16.02
C PRO A 91 -5.49 31.79 -14.77
N TYR A 92 -6.63 32.47 -14.90
CA TYR A 92 -7.32 33.20 -13.82
C TYR A 92 -8.58 32.51 -13.29
N ALA A 93 -9.01 31.39 -13.88
CA ALA A 93 -10.17 30.63 -13.40
C ALA A 93 -9.81 29.88 -12.11
N GLY A 94 -9.78 30.60 -10.99
CA GLY A 94 -9.50 30.06 -9.66
C GLY A 94 -8.32 30.69 -8.91
N ARG A 95 -7.69 31.76 -9.46
CA ARG A 95 -6.73 32.59 -8.72
C ARG A 95 -7.43 33.83 -8.18
N ASN A 96 -7.91 33.80 -6.95
CA ASN A 96 -8.12 35.05 -6.21
C ASN A 96 -6.87 35.30 -5.35
N TRP A 97 -6.53 36.58 -5.11
CA TRP A 97 -5.35 36.99 -4.33
C TRP A 97 -5.28 36.36 -2.92
N ASN A 98 -6.41 35.87 -2.41
CA ASN A 98 -6.52 35.14 -1.14
C ASN A 98 -6.36 33.61 -1.25
N SER A 99 -6.33 33.02 -2.46
CA SER A 99 -6.10 31.59 -2.69
C SER A 99 -4.66 31.35 -3.15
N GLN A 100 -3.69 31.48 -2.24
CA GLN A 100 -2.35 30.97 -2.50
C GLN A 100 -2.42 29.44 -2.69
N ASP A 101 -2.26 28.96 -3.93
CA ASP A 101 -1.75 27.63 -4.31
C ASP A 101 -2.40 26.34 -3.75
N THR A 102 -3.37 26.43 -2.86
CA THR A 102 -4.03 25.25 -2.26
C THR A 102 -4.88 24.54 -3.29
N THR A 103 -5.56 25.28 -4.17
CA THR A 103 -6.48 24.71 -5.17
C THR A 103 -5.73 23.86 -6.18
N ALA A 104 -4.61 24.34 -6.75
CA ALA A 104 -3.77 23.56 -7.67
C ALA A 104 -3.19 22.29 -7.02
N ASN A 105 -2.72 22.39 -5.76
CA ASN A 105 -2.18 21.24 -5.03
C ASN A 105 -3.26 20.20 -4.68
N ILE A 106 -4.48 20.65 -4.36
CA ILE A 106 -5.64 19.77 -4.12
C ILE A 106 -6.05 19.05 -5.41
N HIS A 107 -6.08 19.74 -6.55
CA HIS A 107 -6.43 19.12 -7.83
C HIS A 107 -5.35 18.15 -8.32
N THR A 108 -4.06 18.51 -8.24
CA THR A 108 -2.95 17.61 -8.62
C THR A 108 -2.94 16.34 -7.76
N ASN A 109 -3.09 16.48 -6.44
CA ASN A 109 -3.20 15.32 -5.57
C ASN A 109 -4.47 14.51 -5.86
N ARG A 110 -5.60 15.16 -6.17
CA ARG A 110 -6.86 14.44 -6.46
C ARG A 110 -6.80 13.67 -7.78
N VAL A 111 -6.14 14.21 -8.81
CA VAL A 111 -6.03 13.57 -10.13
C VAL A 111 -5.00 12.43 -10.11
N MET A 112 -3.85 12.62 -9.46
CA MET A 112 -2.76 11.63 -9.47
C MET A 112 -2.87 10.56 -8.38
N ARG A 113 -3.68 10.78 -7.34
CA ARG A 113 -3.82 9.82 -6.23
C ARG A 113 -4.71 8.65 -6.61
N ALA A 114 -4.12 7.45 -6.63
CA ALA A 114 -4.86 6.20 -6.77
C ALA A 114 -5.82 5.99 -5.58
N SER A 115 -7.08 5.66 -5.88
CA SER A 115 -8.12 5.31 -4.88
C SER A 115 -7.92 3.92 -4.29
N HIS A 116 -7.36 3.01 -5.10
CA HIS A 116 -7.04 1.64 -4.74
C HIS A 116 -5.56 1.38 -4.99
N LEU A 117 -4.97 0.47 -4.22
CA LEU A 117 -3.58 0.04 -4.38
C LEU A 117 -3.52 -1.49 -4.34
N ASN A 118 -2.47 -2.03 -4.97
CA ASN A 118 -2.23 -3.47 -4.98
C ASN A 118 -1.35 -3.87 -3.80
N CYS A 119 -1.79 -4.90 -3.07
CA CYS A 119 -1.00 -5.59 -2.06
C CYS A 119 -0.32 -6.80 -2.71
N PHE A 120 1.01 -6.78 -2.82
CA PHE A 120 1.76 -7.87 -3.45
C PHE A 120 2.01 -9.05 -2.49
N ALA A 121 1.60 -8.92 -1.23
CA ALA A 121 1.67 -9.99 -0.24
C ALA A 121 0.42 -10.90 -0.26
N CYS A 122 -0.78 -10.35 -0.50
CA CYS A 122 -2.02 -11.12 -0.69
C CYS A 122 -2.56 -11.06 -2.12
N LEU A 123 -1.88 -10.39 -3.05
CA LEU A 123 -2.29 -10.27 -4.45
C LEU A 123 -3.73 -9.76 -4.62
N GLN A 124 -4.11 -8.75 -3.84
CA GLN A 124 -5.43 -8.11 -3.92
C GLN A 124 -5.30 -6.61 -4.18
N LYS A 125 -6.25 -6.08 -4.95
CA LYS A 125 -6.50 -4.65 -5.11
C LYS A 125 -7.41 -4.21 -3.96
N LEU A 126 -6.92 -3.31 -3.12
CA LEU A 126 -7.60 -2.89 -1.89
C LEU A 126 -7.75 -1.37 -1.84
N PRO A 127 -8.72 -0.84 -1.09
CA PRO A 127 -8.81 0.60 -0.83
C PRO A 127 -7.51 1.12 -0.24
N ARG A 128 -7.13 2.35 -0.61
CA ARG A 128 -5.88 2.99 -0.17
C ARG A 128 -5.71 3.01 1.36
N ASP A 129 -6.81 3.13 2.11
CA ASP A 129 -6.78 3.21 3.58
C ASP A 129 -6.41 1.88 4.25
N SER A 130 -6.46 0.77 3.49
CA SER A 130 -5.93 -0.54 3.89
C SER A 130 -4.40 -0.58 3.97
N PHE A 131 -3.72 0.49 3.60
CA PHE A 131 -2.26 0.62 3.58
C PHE A 131 -1.83 1.74 4.53
N THR A 132 -0.63 1.63 5.11
CA THR A 132 -0.06 2.72 5.93
C THR A 132 0.44 3.84 5.03
N ARG A 133 0.51 5.08 5.51
CA ARG A 133 1.06 6.22 4.76
C ARG A 133 2.41 5.95 4.10
N THR A 134 3.31 5.23 4.76
CA THR A 134 4.60 4.82 4.19
C THR A 134 4.49 3.93 2.94
N GLN A 135 3.41 3.16 2.81
CA GLN A 135 3.10 2.35 1.63
C GLN A 135 2.33 3.13 0.57
N THR A 136 1.67 4.24 0.95
CA THR A 136 0.87 5.08 0.07
C THR A 136 1.56 6.37 -0.34
N MET A 137 2.83 6.57 0.00
CA MET A 137 3.58 7.78 -0.36
C MET A 137 4.83 7.51 -1.21
N GLY A 138 5.30 8.58 -1.85
CA GLY A 138 6.57 8.63 -2.57
C GLY A 138 6.62 7.63 -3.72
N LYS A 139 7.78 6.99 -3.88
CA LYS A 139 8.04 6.05 -4.98
C LYS A 139 7.09 4.84 -4.99
N ARG A 140 6.53 4.47 -3.84
CA ARG A 140 5.63 3.31 -3.72
C ARG A 140 4.22 3.60 -4.22
N SER A 141 3.74 4.84 -4.13
CA SER A 141 2.38 5.20 -4.58
C SER A 141 2.28 5.59 -6.05
N LEU A 142 3.41 5.92 -6.65
CA LEU A 142 3.50 6.39 -8.04
C LEU A 142 3.84 5.26 -9.02
N GLY A 143 3.72 4.00 -8.63
CA GLY A 143 4.01 2.87 -9.53
C GLY A 143 5.49 2.70 -9.90
N HIS A 144 6.42 3.42 -9.27
CA HIS A 144 7.87 3.29 -9.54
C HIS A 144 8.46 1.97 -9.00
N LYS A 145 9.79 1.76 -9.13
CA LYS A 145 10.55 0.54 -8.78
C LYS A 145 10.16 -0.16 -7.46
N ASP A 146 9.68 0.58 -6.47
CA ASP A 146 9.30 0.04 -5.15
C ASP A 146 7.80 -0.33 -5.02
N CYS A 147 6.97 -0.11 -6.05
CA CYS A 147 5.54 -0.41 -6.03
C CYS A 147 5.29 -1.90 -5.75
N GLY A 148 6.07 -2.78 -6.38
CA GLY A 148 5.99 -4.24 -6.23
C GLY A 148 6.32 -4.77 -4.82
N ARG A 149 6.73 -3.89 -3.89
CA ARG A 149 7.02 -4.22 -2.48
C ARG A 149 5.90 -3.81 -1.53
N ARG A 150 4.79 -3.24 -2.02
CA ARG A 150 3.66 -2.83 -1.19
C ARG A 150 2.93 -4.02 -0.58
N PHE A 151 2.47 -3.83 0.65
CA PHE A 151 1.62 -4.75 1.38
C PHE A 151 0.59 -4.01 2.22
N CYS A 152 -0.59 -4.61 2.40
CA CYS A 152 -1.66 -4.04 3.22
C CYS A 152 -1.39 -4.23 4.72
N LYS A 153 -2.11 -3.48 5.56
CA LYS A 153 -2.05 -3.54 7.03
C LYS A 153 -2.20 -4.96 7.57
N ALA A 154 -3.21 -5.69 7.07
CA ALA A 154 -3.45 -7.07 7.47
C ALA A 154 -2.28 -8.00 7.12
N CYS A 155 -1.71 -7.88 5.92
CA CYS A 155 -0.53 -8.66 5.53
C CYS A 155 0.72 -8.31 6.34
N GLY A 156 0.91 -7.02 6.65
CA GLY A 156 2.02 -6.55 7.47
C GLY A 156 2.05 -7.22 8.84
N VAL A 157 0.89 -7.36 9.47
CA VAL A 157 0.73 -8.06 10.75
C VAL A 157 0.81 -9.58 10.58
N LYS A 158 0.00 -10.18 9.70
CA LYS A 158 -0.08 -11.65 9.54
C LYS A 158 1.27 -12.27 9.14
N LYS A 159 2.04 -11.59 8.29
CA LYS A 159 3.36 -12.07 7.84
C LYS A 159 4.50 -11.66 8.80
N GLY A 160 4.20 -10.99 9.91
CA GLY A 160 5.21 -10.56 10.87
C GLY A 160 6.19 -9.51 10.33
N ILE A 161 5.82 -8.80 9.27
CA ILE A 161 6.65 -7.71 8.72
C ILE A 161 6.80 -6.60 9.78
N TRP A 162 5.73 -6.35 10.53
CA TRP A 162 5.77 -5.52 11.72
C TRP A 162 5.88 -6.37 12.98
N LYS A 163 6.89 -6.09 13.80
CA LYS A 163 7.04 -6.74 15.10
C LYS A 163 5.87 -6.37 16.01
N LYS A 164 5.44 -7.31 16.85
CA LYS A 164 4.45 -7.03 17.90
C LYS A 164 4.98 -5.95 18.86
N GLY A 165 4.11 -5.02 19.23
CA GLY A 165 4.42 -3.80 19.98
C GLY A 165 4.88 -2.61 19.12
N THR A 166 5.05 -2.78 17.81
CA THR A 166 5.45 -1.66 16.94
C THR A 166 4.34 -0.63 16.86
N THR A 167 4.70 0.63 17.09
CA THR A 167 3.82 1.79 16.89
C THR A 167 4.04 2.35 15.49
N ILE A 168 2.96 2.57 14.75
CA ILE A 168 2.98 3.11 13.38
C ILE A 168 2.17 4.39 13.36
N LYS A 169 2.79 5.51 12.99
CA LYS A 169 2.11 6.80 12.87
C LYS A 169 1.56 6.98 11.46
N ASP A 170 0.28 7.32 11.36
CA ASP A 170 -0.47 7.50 10.11
C ASP A 170 -1.28 8.81 10.20
N ASP A 171 -0.77 9.89 9.64
CA ASP A 171 -1.36 11.24 9.71
C ASP A 171 -1.79 11.66 11.13
N LYS A 172 -3.10 11.60 11.40
CA LYS A 172 -3.72 12.00 12.68
C LYS A 172 -3.81 10.85 13.69
N HIS A 173 -3.59 9.62 13.26
CA HIS A 173 -3.78 8.42 14.06
C HIS A 173 -2.45 7.77 14.38
N THR A 174 -2.33 7.28 15.60
CA THR A 174 -1.24 6.40 16.00
C THR A 174 -1.79 5.01 16.09
N TRP A 175 -1.24 4.08 15.31
CA TRP A 175 -1.64 2.68 15.29
C TRP A 175 -0.61 1.82 16.02
N ILE A 176 -1.03 0.67 16.49
CA ILE A 176 -0.16 -0.29 17.17
C ILE A 176 -0.46 -1.71 16.72
N VAL A 177 0.59 -2.50 16.55
CA VAL A 177 0.49 -3.95 16.41
C VAL A 177 0.48 -4.54 17.82
N CYS A 178 -0.68 -4.88 18.36
CA CYS A 178 -0.80 -5.26 19.77
C CYS A 178 -0.02 -6.55 20.11
N LYS A 179 0.73 -6.56 21.22
CA LYS A 179 1.45 -7.75 21.71
C LYS A 179 0.54 -8.92 22.09
N ALA A 180 -0.62 -8.65 22.70
CA ALA A 180 -1.57 -9.69 23.11
C ALA A 180 -2.38 -10.22 21.92
N CYS A 181 -3.32 -9.42 21.41
CA CYS A 181 -4.28 -9.87 20.40
C CYS A 181 -3.71 -9.93 18.96
N SER A 182 -2.45 -9.51 18.76
CA SER A 182 -1.77 -9.54 17.46
C SER A 182 -2.55 -8.83 16.34
N SER A 183 -3.37 -7.84 16.70
CA SER A 183 -4.18 -7.07 15.75
C SER A 183 -3.61 -5.66 15.54
N PHE A 184 -3.92 -5.08 14.38
CA PHE A 184 -3.59 -3.69 14.04
C PHE A 184 -4.73 -2.78 14.48
N LYS A 185 -4.55 -2.00 15.55
CA LYS A 185 -5.58 -1.13 16.12
C LYS A 185 -5.05 0.26 16.37
N GLU A 186 -5.96 1.23 16.47
CA GLU A 186 -5.60 2.54 16.96
C GLU A 186 -5.06 2.42 18.39
N ALA A 187 -3.98 3.12 18.66
CA ALA A 187 -3.25 3.02 19.90
C ALA A 187 -3.92 3.88 20.97
N ASP A 188 -4.29 3.27 22.09
CA ASP A 188 -4.67 4.00 23.28
C ASP A 188 -3.44 4.77 23.82
N PRO A 189 -3.51 6.11 23.97
CA PRO A 189 -2.42 6.91 24.50
C PRO A 189 -1.86 6.43 25.83
N LYS A 190 -2.69 5.82 26.69
CA LYS A 190 -2.30 5.30 28.00
C LYS A 190 -1.47 4.02 27.91
N HIS A 191 -1.75 3.19 26.90
CA HIS A 191 -1.20 1.83 26.80
C HIS A 191 -0.20 1.66 25.64
N LYS A 192 -0.03 2.66 24.78
CA LYS A 192 0.87 2.58 23.61
C LYS A 192 2.33 2.27 23.95
N ARG A 193 2.83 2.76 25.10
CA ARG A 193 4.22 2.56 25.53
C ARG A 193 4.50 1.07 25.81
N GLU A 194 3.49 0.35 26.26
CA GLU A 194 3.59 -1.08 26.57
C GLU A 194 3.46 -1.97 25.34
N GLY A 195 3.15 -1.41 24.16
CA GLY A 195 2.99 -2.20 22.95
C GLY A 195 1.61 -2.86 22.82
N VAL A 196 0.59 -2.39 23.54
CA VAL A 196 -0.75 -2.99 23.58
C VAL A 196 -1.85 -1.99 23.23
N CYS A 197 -3.00 -2.49 22.77
CA CYS A 197 -4.12 -1.65 22.30
C CYS A 197 -5.15 -1.29 23.38
N SER A 198 -5.19 -1.98 24.52
CA SER A 198 -6.17 -1.77 25.58
C SER A 198 -5.65 -2.30 26.92
N ALA A 199 -6.32 -1.90 28.02
CA ALA A 199 -6.03 -2.41 29.36
C ALA A 199 -6.19 -3.93 29.47
N GLU A 200 -7.19 -4.51 28.80
CA GLU A 200 -7.39 -5.96 28.72
C GLU A 200 -6.18 -6.66 28.09
N CYS A 201 -5.68 -6.11 26.99
CA CYS A 201 -4.49 -6.63 26.33
C CYS A 201 -3.23 -6.44 27.18
N LEU A 202 -3.16 -5.39 28.00
CA LEU A 202 -2.08 -5.22 28.96
C LEU A 202 -2.10 -6.33 30.00
N ALA A 203 -3.25 -6.59 30.62
CA ALA A 203 -3.41 -7.66 31.62
C ALA A 203 -2.98 -9.02 31.08
N VAL A 204 -3.34 -9.35 29.83
CA VAL A 204 -2.90 -10.59 29.16
C VAL A 204 -1.38 -10.65 29.05
N VAL A 205 -0.72 -9.56 28.59
CA VAL A 205 0.75 -9.54 28.48
C VAL A 205 1.41 -9.69 29.84
N THR A 206 0.93 -8.97 30.86
CA THR A 206 1.49 -9.02 32.21
C THR A 206 1.35 -10.41 32.84
N SER A 207 0.20 -11.07 32.65
CA SER A 207 -0.02 -12.45 33.13
C SER A 207 0.82 -13.51 32.43
N ALA A 208 1.28 -13.22 31.20
CA ALA A 208 2.05 -14.17 30.37
C ALA A 208 3.57 -14.06 30.58
N THR A 209 4.06 -13.03 31.26
CA THR A 209 5.44 -12.92 31.73
C THR A 209 5.54 -13.43 33.17
N PRO A 210 5.83 -14.72 33.41
CA PRO A 210 6.33 -15.13 34.71
C PRO A 210 7.70 -14.47 34.93
N ASP A 211 7.96 -14.01 36.16
CA ASP A 211 9.23 -13.43 36.59
C ASP A 211 10.41 -14.28 36.11
N ARG A 212 11.08 -13.82 35.05
CA ARG A 212 12.38 -14.34 34.64
C ARG A 212 13.47 -13.51 35.30
N THR A 213 13.63 -13.69 36.60
CA THR A 213 14.92 -13.51 37.25
C THR A 213 15.89 -14.58 36.74
N SER A 214 17.01 -14.11 36.17
CA SER A 214 18.28 -14.80 35.93
C SER A 214 18.25 -16.16 35.23
N THR A 215 18.65 -16.20 33.95
CA THR A 215 19.83 -16.99 33.55
C THR A 215 20.35 -16.52 32.20
N PHE A 216 21.63 -16.15 32.18
CA PHE A 216 22.46 -16.00 30.99
C PHE A 216 22.38 -17.26 30.12
N SER A 217 22.19 -17.10 28.80
CA SER A 217 22.59 -18.06 27.75
C SER A 217 22.45 -17.44 26.35
N GLU A 218 23.60 -17.06 25.80
CA GLU A 218 24.08 -17.19 24.41
C GLU A 218 23.27 -16.64 23.20
N PRO A 219 23.92 -15.85 22.31
CA PRO A 219 23.26 -15.30 21.13
C PRO A 219 23.16 -16.31 19.99
N ALA A 220 21.93 -16.63 19.58
CA ALA A 220 21.69 -17.28 18.30
C ALA A 220 22.11 -16.34 17.15
N GLN A 221 23.23 -16.66 16.52
CA GLN A 221 23.66 -16.09 15.25
C GLN A 221 22.56 -16.33 14.21
N TYR A 222 21.97 -15.24 13.71
CA TYR A 222 21.15 -15.26 12.50
C TYR A 222 21.64 -14.17 11.57
N HIS A 223 22.01 -14.58 10.35
CA HIS A 223 22.57 -13.75 9.30
C HIS A 223 21.65 -12.57 8.95
N PRO A 224 22.17 -11.32 8.92
CA PRO A 224 21.42 -10.19 8.41
C PRO A 224 21.38 -10.28 6.88
N VAL A 225 20.17 -10.35 6.32
CA VAL A 225 19.97 -9.90 4.93
C VAL A 225 20.19 -8.39 4.95
N LEU A 226 21.38 -7.99 4.51
CA LEU A 226 21.80 -6.61 4.26
C LEU A 226 20.78 -5.92 3.36
N LEU A 227 19.83 -5.22 3.99
CA LEU A 227 19.26 -4.01 3.43
C LEU A 227 20.14 -2.88 3.95
N THR A 228 21.04 -2.43 3.08
CA THR A 228 21.93 -1.29 3.29
C THR A 228 21.09 -0.07 3.66
N THR A 229 20.91 0.15 4.95
CA THR A 229 20.55 1.44 5.52
C THR A 229 21.79 2.30 5.44
N VAL A 230 21.87 3.12 4.40
CA VAL A 230 22.79 4.26 4.42
C VAL A 230 22.15 5.25 5.40
N SER A 231 22.68 5.26 6.62
CA SER A 231 22.43 6.34 7.56
C SER A 231 23.14 7.59 7.07
N ASP A 232 22.37 8.65 6.96
CA ASP A 232 22.85 10.03 6.94
C ASP A 232 23.77 10.29 8.13
N ALA A 233 24.97 10.77 7.86
CA ALA A 233 25.67 11.76 8.67
C ALA A 233 26.89 12.25 7.89
N PHE A 234 26.75 13.37 7.18
CA PHE A 234 27.64 14.53 7.36
C PHE A 234 27.06 15.74 6.61
N CYS A 235 26.80 16.76 7.42
CA CYS A 235 26.46 18.16 7.14
C CYS A 235 26.43 18.63 5.67
N ASN A 236 25.23 19.02 5.24
CA ASN A 236 25.03 20.37 4.75
C ASN A 236 23.68 20.86 5.27
N THR A 237 23.74 21.69 6.30
CA THR A 237 22.67 22.58 6.74
C THR A 237 22.30 23.52 5.60
N VAL A 238 21.48 23.05 4.66
CA VAL A 238 20.71 23.94 3.79
C VAL A 238 19.30 23.92 4.34
N SER A 239 18.94 25.05 4.94
CA SER A 239 17.59 25.36 5.41
C SER A 239 16.57 24.86 4.38
N THR A 240 15.80 23.83 4.73
CA THR A 240 14.67 23.31 3.95
C THR A 240 13.44 24.20 4.13
N THR A 241 13.65 25.51 4.11
CA THR A 241 12.56 26.47 3.99
C THR A 241 11.92 26.33 2.61
N ARG A 242 10.61 26.58 2.53
CA ARG A 242 9.74 26.52 1.33
C ARG A 242 10.26 27.27 0.08
N ALA A 243 11.34 28.03 0.21
CA ALA A 243 11.95 28.93 -0.77
C ALA A 243 12.79 28.25 -1.88
N THR A 244 12.92 26.92 -1.89
CA THR A 244 13.77 26.20 -2.88
C THR A 244 12.99 25.53 -4.02
N ARG A 245 11.69 25.77 -4.13
CA ARG A 245 10.82 25.13 -5.14
C ARG A 245 10.45 26.14 -6.23
N CYS A 246 10.44 25.68 -7.47
CA CYS A 246 9.86 26.46 -8.57
C CYS A 246 8.36 26.69 -8.31
N LEU A 247 7.92 27.94 -8.22
CA LEU A 247 6.51 28.28 -7.97
C LEU A 247 5.55 27.83 -9.08
N ARG A 248 6.07 27.58 -10.30
CA ARG A 248 5.25 27.19 -11.46
C ARG A 248 5.13 25.68 -11.63
N CYS A 249 6.24 24.93 -11.58
CA CYS A 249 6.21 23.48 -11.78
C CYS A 249 6.34 22.65 -10.49
N TRP A 250 6.64 23.28 -9.35
CA TRP A 250 6.79 22.65 -8.03
C TRP A 250 7.80 21.48 -7.96
N SER A 251 8.60 21.25 -9.01
CA SER A 251 9.63 20.21 -9.04
C SER A 251 10.77 20.54 -8.08
N ILE A 252 11.18 19.54 -7.30
CA ILE A 252 12.32 19.59 -6.37
C ILE A 252 13.60 19.11 -7.10
N ASN A 253 13.46 18.45 -8.25
CA ASN A 253 14.53 17.67 -8.88
C ASN A 253 15.34 18.45 -9.94
N HIS A 254 15.03 19.71 -10.19
CA HIS A 254 15.77 20.55 -11.16
C HIS A 254 16.46 21.75 -10.50
N THR A 255 16.37 21.88 -9.17
CA THR A 255 17.00 22.96 -8.40
C THR A 255 18.17 22.41 -7.58
N GLU A 256 19.26 22.06 -8.26
CA GLU A 256 20.58 21.90 -7.61
C GLU A 256 21.11 23.23 -7.04
N LYS A 257 20.43 24.36 -7.34
CA LYS A 257 20.65 25.65 -6.70
C LYS A 257 19.33 26.21 -6.15
N VAL A 258 19.45 26.99 -5.08
CA VAL A 258 18.37 27.82 -4.50
C VAL A 258 17.69 28.59 -5.63
N ALA A 259 16.37 28.72 -5.58
CA ALA A 259 15.55 29.35 -6.61
C ALA A 259 15.75 30.88 -6.61
N ASP A 260 16.97 31.31 -6.89
CA ASP A 260 17.38 32.70 -7.07
C ASP A 260 17.74 32.87 -8.56
N GLY A 261 16.76 32.66 -9.44
CA GLY A 261 16.88 33.15 -10.82
C GLY A 261 17.30 34.62 -10.82
N GLU A 262 17.88 35.12 -11.91
CA GLU A 262 18.42 36.50 -12.00
C GLU A 262 17.40 37.60 -11.65
N LEU A 263 16.09 37.26 -11.66
CA LEU A 263 14.96 38.14 -11.35
C LEU A 263 14.33 37.93 -9.95
N GLY A 264 14.80 36.98 -9.14
CA GLY A 264 14.27 36.73 -7.78
C GLY A 264 12.85 36.12 -7.70
N LEU A 265 12.34 35.54 -8.79
CA LEU A 265 10.94 35.07 -8.91
C LEU A 265 10.68 33.62 -8.44
N HIS A 266 11.66 32.95 -7.82
CA HIS A 266 11.54 31.54 -7.41
C HIS A 266 10.99 30.60 -8.51
N LEU A 267 11.41 30.80 -9.77
CA LEU A 267 11.08 29.94 -10.92
C LEU A 267 12.32 29.14 -11.36
N CYS A 268 12.12 27.93 -11.91
CA CYS A 268 13.20 27.23 -12.60
C CYS A 268 13.42 27.84 -14.00
N LYS A 269 14.64 27.70 -14.55
CA LYS A 269 15.01 28.28 -15.87
C LYS A 269 14.04 27.95 -17.00
N TYR A 270 13.51 26.72 -17.02
CA TYR A 270 12.49 26.32 -18.00
C TYR A 270 11.17 27.08 -17.83
N CYS A 271 10.73 27.25 -16.57
CA CYS A 271 9.51 28.01 -16.27
C CYS A 271 9.67 29.51 -16.51
N GLU A 272 10.89 30.04 -16.36
CA GLU A 272 11.27 31.43 -16.63
C GLU A 272 11.32 31.70 -18.14
N SER A 273 11.94 30.81 -18.95
CA SER A 273 11.99 30.96 -20.40
C SER A 273 10.61 30.96 -21.07
N ILE A 274 9.63 30.26 -20.49
CA ILE A 274 8.24 30.28 -20.99
C ILE A 274 7.57 31.65 -20.76
N VAL A 275 7.98 32.41 -19.73
CA VAL A 275 7.45 33.77 -19.50
C VAL A 275 7.98 34.73 -20.56
N HIS A 276 9.23 34.56 -21.01
CA HIS A 276 9.87 35.46 -21.97
C HIS A 276 9.46 35.25 -23.43
N HIS A 277 8.90 34.09 -23.80
CA HIS A 277 8.42 33.82 -25.15
C HIS A 277 6.90 34.02 -25.32
N GLY A 278 6.23 34.55 -24.30
CA GLY A 278 4.78 34.80 -24.27
C GLY A 278 4.37 36.27 -24.40
N VAL A 279 5.24 37.12 -24.95
CA VAL A 279 4.91 38.49 -25.38
C VAL A 279 5.17 38.62 -26.88
#